data_AF-A0A8S2L1X2-F1
#
_entry.id   AF-A0A8S2L1X2-F1
#
_cell.length_a   1.000
_cell.length_b   1.000
_cell.length_c   1.000
_cell.angle_alpha   90.00
_cell.angle_beta   90.00
_cell.angle_gamma   90.00
#
_symmetry.space_group_name_H-M   'P 1'
#
loop_
_entity.id
_entity.type
_entity.pdbx_description
1 polymer ?
#
loop_
_entity_poly.entity_id
_entity_poly.type
_entity_poly.pdbx_seq_one_letter_code
_entity_poly.pdbx_strand_id
1 'polypeptide(L)'
;MPNSRSVTHVALYESSYFILFDDDYWISSDLPTRLSTKLDNLGSHVDFVSLGPNDQWFLKMQNGRVYYDIEKNLEDKLDKSSHDPRRIWFTGDDGHIVQYEDLSLSFHNISIDLHHKLNGRQKSLPEVADLAMGMNETWWVSFKDGRAAWSCNMPFKIDKHLRTVKYVTLDPVHPNYFMLQDDGGYRWSVNEDFDDDINSQNYTVEYMNPKNIRYTQTSIKDCFSNGKSIDDLRHQLKYGVKTADQIPSMRVVQTRSGNVWSLNNRRLWCFREAKINRIPVRVLDKAPSWFHRRIQTLKDPFNIRVRGLDQSEEDDDDSSEGDLY
;
A
#
# COMPACT_ATOMS: atom_id res chain seq x y z
N MET A 1 4.05 -6.23 -28.72
CA MET A 1 4.02 -5.10 -27.77
C MET A 1 3.94 -5.72 -26.39
N PRO A 2 4.71 -5.27 -25.38
CA PRO A 2 4.54 -5.79 -24.03
C PRO A 2 3.10 -5.52 -23.58
N ASN A 3 2.44 -6.55 -23.06
CA ASN A 3 1.05 -6.46 -22.60
C ASN A 3 0.99 -5.45 -21.46
N SER A 4 0.31 -4.32 -21.69
CA SER A 4 -0.06 -3.40 -20.61
C SER A 4 -1.00 -4.16 -19.67
N ARG A 5 -0.65 -4.20 -18.39
CA ARG A 5 -1.48 -4.78 -17.34
C ARG A 5 -2.64 -3.84 -17.04
N SER A 6 -3.85 -4.35 -16.87
CA SER A 6 -4.96 -3.50 -16.43
C SER A 6 -5.10 -3.59 -14.92
N VAL A 7 -5.25 -2.46 -14.23
CA VAL A 7 -5.58 -2.47 -12.79
C VAL A 7 -7.00 -3.00 -12.61
N THR A 8 -7.17 -4.03 -11.79
CA THR A 8 -8.48 -4.65 -11.50
C THR A 8 -9.01 -4.26 -10.14
N HIS A 9 -8.11 -4.07 -9.16
CA HIS A 9 -8.49 -3.75 -7.78
C HIS A 9 -7.42 -2.89 -7.11
N VAL A 10 -7.85 -1.96 -6.26
CA VAL A 10 -6.97 -1.17 -5.40
C VAL A 10 -7.51 -1.14 -3.99
N ALA A 11 -6.67 -1.34 -2.98
CA ALA A 11 -7.03 -1.07 -1.59
C ALA A 11 -6.14 0.07 -1.06
N LEU A 12 -6.74 1.01 -0.31
CA LEU A 12 -6.05 2.16 0.25
C LEU A 12 -6.38 2.29 1.74
N TYR A 13 -5.37 2.58 2.55
CA TYR A 13 -5.54 3.03 3.93
C TYR A 13 -4.30 3.81 4.37
N GLU A 14 -4.46 5.09 4.68
CA GLU A 14 -3.38 6.02 4.99
C GLU A 14 -2.29 6.08 3.91
N SER A 15 -1.07 5.63 4.24
CA SER A 15 0.04 5.52 3.28
C SER A 15 0.12 4.14 2.63
N SER A 16 -0.68 3.18 3.11
CA SER A 16 -0.65 1.80 2.67
C SER A 16 -1.54 1.59 1.46
N TYR A 17 -1.08 0.78 0.52
CA TYR A 17 -1.86 0.42 -0.65
C TYR A 17 -1.57 -0.99 -1.13
N PHE A 18 -2.54 -1.54 -1.85
CA PHE A 18 -2.45 -2.78 -2.61
C PHE A 18 -3.04 -2.52 -4.00
N ILE A 19 -2.35 -2.95 -5.05
CA ILE A 19 -2.80 -2.86 -6.45
C ILE A 19 -2.79 -4.27 -7.02
N LEU A 20 -3.93 -4.73 -7.50
CA LEU A 20 -4.09 -5.98 -8.24
C LEU A 20 -4.24 -5.68 -9.73
N PHE A 21 -3.57 -6.48 -10.54
CA PHE A 21 -3.65 -6.41 -11.99
C PHE A 21 -4.47 -7.58 -12.56
N ASP A 22 -4.80 -7.50 -13.84
CA ASP A 22 -5.59 -8.50 -14.59
C ASP A 22 -4.86 -9.82 -14.83
N ASP A 23 -3.53 -9.85 -14.67
CA ASP A 23 -2.69 -11.05 -14.77
C ASP A 23 -2.37 -11.69 -13.41
N ASP A 24 -3.18 -11.42 -12.38
CA ASP A 24 -3.00 -11.84 -10.98
C ASP A 24 -1.72 -11.32 -10.30
N TYR A 25 -0.93 -10.49 -10.99
CA TYR A 25 0.18 -9.78 -10.38
C TYR A 25 -0.37 -8.73 -9.42
N TRP A 26 0.36 -8.49 -8.33
CA TRP A 26 0.04 -7.42 -7.41
C TRP A 26 1.29 -6.69 -6.93
N ILE A 27 1.11 -5.43 -6.56
CA ILE A 27 2.12 -4.60 -5.92
C ILE A 27 1.49 -4.01 -4.66
N SER A 28 2.29 -3.81 -3.62
CA SER A 28 1.82 -3.19 -2.39
C SER A 28 2.91 -2.39 -1.70
N SER A 29 2.52 -1.39 -0.92
CA SER A 29 3.40 -0.70 0.02
C SER A 29 2.74 -0.63 1.39
N ASP A 30 3.58 -0.75 2.42
CA ASP A 30 3.26 -0.46 3.81
C ASP A 30 2.05 -1.23 4.39
N LEU A 31 1.75 -2.43 3.88
CA LEU A 31 0.67 -3.26 4.41
C LEU A 31 0.83 -3.58 5.91
N PRO A 32 -0.29 -3.86 6.62
CA PRO A 32 -0.26 -4.46 7.94
C PRO A 32 0.62 -5.72 7.95
N THR A 33 1.45 -5.88 8.98
CA THR A 33 2.46 -6.95 9.03
C THR A 33 1.84 -8.34 8.87
N ARG A 34 0.69 -8.58 9.51
CA ARG A 34 -0.02 -9.88 9.43
C ARG A 34 -0.56 -10.14 8.02
N LEU A 35 -1.06 -9.12 7.32
CA LEU A 35 -1.48 -9.24 5.92
C LEU A 35 -0.29 -9.52 5.00
N SER A 36 0.80 -8.76 5.14
CA SER A 36 2.02 -8.94 4.32
C SER A 36 2.55 -10.37 4.45
N THR A 37 2.71 -10.86 5.68
CA THR A 37 3.13 -12.26 5.93
C THR A 37 2.14 -13.25 5.33
N LYS A 38 0.84 -12.95 5.35
CA LYS A 38 -0.18 -13.84 4.78
C LYS A 38 -0.05 -13.92 3.25
N LEU A 39 0.11 -12.78 2.58
CA LEU A 39 0.30 -12.71 1.13
C LEU A 39 1.57 -13.43 0.68
N ASP A 40 2.69 -13.23 1.38
CA ASP A 40 3.97 -13.90 1.09
C ASP A 40 3.85 -15.44 1.12
N ASN A 41 3.06 -15.96 2.06
CA ASN A 41 2.89 -17.41 2.25
C ASN A 41 1.88 -18.05 1.30
N LEU A 42 0.88 -17.29 0.85
CA LEU A 42 -0.20 -17.83 0.01
C LEU A 42 0.12 -17.79 -1.49
N GLY A 43 1.02 -16.90 -1.92
CA GLY A 43 1.38 -16.73 -3.33
C GLY A 43 0.38 -15.88 -4.13
N SER A 44 0.36 -16.06 -5.46
CA SER A 44 -0.59 -15.43 -6.39
C SER A 44 -2.01 -16.01 -6.26
N HIS A 45 -3.02 -15.38 -6.89
CA HIS A 45 -4.46 -15.71 -6.83
C HIS A 45 -5.27 -14.98 -5.73
N VAL A 46 -4.94 -13.71 -5.50
CA VAL A 46 -5.77 -12.80 -4.73
C VAL A 46 -6.98 -12.38 -5.56
N ASP A 47 -8.18 -12.40 -4.97
CA ASP A 47 -9.42 -11.91 -5.59
C ASP A 47 -9.74 -10.48 -5.10
N PHE A 48 -9.67 -10.26 -3.78
CA PHE A 48 -10.02 -8.98 -3.19
C PHE A 48 -9.23 -8.72 -1.91
N VAL A 49 -8.85 -7.46 -1.70
CA VAL A 49 -8.23 -6.98 -0.45
C VAL A 49 -8.94 -5.72 -0.01
N SER A 50 -9.24 -5.58 1.27
CA SER A 50 -9.55 -4.27 1.85
C SER A 50 -8.67 -3.99 3.05
N LEU A 51 -8.36 -2.71 3.22
CA LEU A 51 -7.56 -2.18 4.30
C LEU A 51 -8.44 -1.24 5.13
N GLY A 52 -8.29 -1.30 6.45
CA GLY A 52 -9.12 -0.56 7.40
C GLY A 52 -8.30 0.02 8.56
N PRO A 53 -8.97 0.74 9.46
CA PRO A 53 -8.35 1.35 10.63
C PRO A 53 -7.73 0.31 11.55
N ASN A 54 -6.76 0.73 12.37
CA ASN A 54 -6.15 -0.10 13.40
C ASN A 54 -5.54 -1.42 12.87
N ASP A 55 -4.85 -1.35 11.73
CA ASP A 55 -4.27 -2.51 11.02
C ASP A 55 -5.32 -3.57 10.62
N GLN A 56 -6.60 -3.24 10.56
CA GLN A 56 -7.63 -4.17 10.11
C GLN A 56 -7.52 -4.43 8.61
N TRP A 57 -7.79 -5.68 8.21
CA TRP A 57 -7.81 -6.06 6.81
C TRP A 57 -8.70 -7.27 6.55
N PHE A 58 -9.15 -7.38 5.30
CA PHE A 58 -9.82 -8.54 4.76
C PHE A 58 -9.17 -8.96 3.43
N LEU A 59 -8.97 -10.26 3.26
CA LEU A 59 -8.37 -10.87 2.09
C LEU A 59 -9.27 -12.02 1.62
N LYS A 60 -9.64 -11.98 0.35
CA LYS A 60 -10.31 -13.07 -0.36
C LYS A 60 -9.42 -13.59 -1.47
N MET A 61 -9.29 -14.91 -1.53
CA MET A 61 -8.55 -15.62 -2.57
C MET A 61 -9.51 -16.11 -3.66
N GLN A 62 -9.02 -16.30 -4.88
CA GLN A 62 -9.83 -16.78 -6.01
C GLN A 62 -10.41 -18.19 -5.78
N ASN A 63 -9.81 -18.99 -4.89
CA ASN A 63 -10.31 -20.31 -4.50
C ASN A 63 -11.44 -20.26 -3.45
N GLY A 64 -11.95 -19.06 -3.12
CA GLY A 64 -13.02 -18.84 -2.16
C GLY A 64 -12.56 -18.75 -0.69
N ARG A 65 -11.28 -19.03 -0.38
CA ARG A 65 -10.77 -18.89 0.99
C ARG A 65 -10.73 -17.42 1.39
N VAL A 66 -11.12 -17.16 2.64
CA VAL A 66 -11.11 -15.83 3.26
C VAL A 66 -10.15 -15.81 4.45
N TYR A 67 -9.50 -14.67 4.64
CA TYR A 67 -8.63 -14.38 5.77
C TYR A 67 -8.87 -12.93 6.20
N TYR A 68 -8.78 -12.67 7.50
CA TYR A 68 -8.96 -11.33 8.02
C TYR A 68 -8.24 -11.14 9.35
N ASP A 69 -8.00 -9.89 9.69
CA ASP A 69 -7.64 -9.42 11.01
C ASP A 69 -8.54 -8.21 11.28
N ILE A 70 -9.57 -8.40 12.10
CA ILE A 70 -10.66 -7.44 12.29
C ILE A 70 -11.02 -7.37 13.77
N GLU A 71 -11.80 -6.36 14.14
CA GLU A 71 -12.30 -6.27 15.50
C GLU A 71 -13.15 -7.48 15.90
N LYS A 72 -13.03 -7.89 17.17
CA LYS A 72 -13.72 -9.07 17.72
C LYS A 72 -15.24 -9.03 17.53
N ASN A 73 -15.84 -7.85 17.62
CA ASN A 73 -17.28 -7.69 17.44
C ASN A 73 -17.74 -8.03 16.01
N LEU A 74 -16.90 -7.74 15.00
CA LEU A 74 -17.17 -8.12 13.62
C LEU A 74 -16.87 -9.61 13.40
N GLU A 75 -15.77 -10.11 13.94
CA GLU A 75 -15.43 -11.55 13.90
C GLU A 75 -16.57 -12.41 14.47
N ASP A 76 -17.06 -12.10 15.68
CA ASP A 76 -18.19 -12.80 16.32
C ASP A 76 -19.48 -12.75 15.47
N LYS A 77 -19.67 -11.74 14.62
CA LYS A 77 -20.80 -11.64 13.70
C LYS A 77 -20.60 -12.51 12.46
N LEU A 78 -19.38 -12.50 11.89
CA LEU A 78 -19.04 -13.34 10.75
C LEU A 78 -19.16 -14.83 11.12
N ASP A 79 -18.69 -15.22 12.30
CA ASP A 79 -18.77 -16.61 12.79
C ASP A 79 -20.21 -17.11 13.01
N LYS A 80 -21.15 -16.19 13.25
CA LYS A 80 -22.58 -16.51 13.42
C LYS A 80 -23.37 -16.42 12.10
N SER A 81 -22.76 -15.91 11.03
CA SER A 81 -23.41 -15.80 9.73
C SER A 81 -23.61 -17.18 9.10
N SER A 82 -24.70 -17.35 8.36
CA SER A 82 -24.92 -18.56 7.56
C SER A 82 -24.16 -18.54 6.22
N HIS A 83 -23.56 -17.40 5.87
CA HIS A 83 -22.91 -17.18 4.59
C HIS A 83 -21.51 -16.59 4.80
N ASP A 84 -20.57 -17.02 3.96
CA ASP A 84 -19.20 -16.50 3.98
C ASP A 84 -19.17 -15.03 3.51
N PRO A 85 -18.29 -14.20 4.09
CA PRO A 85 -18.09 -12.84 3.63
C PRO A 85 -17.48 -12.84 2.22
N ARG A 86 -18.10 -12.08 1.32
CA ARG A 86 -17.61 -11.83 -0.03
C ARG A 86 -16.69 -10.62 -0.09
N ARG A 87 -17.09 -9.51 0.54
CA ARG A 87 -16.33 -8.25 0.62
C ARG A 87 -16.59 -7.58 1.96
N ILE A 88 -15.57 -6.88 2.46
CA ILE A 88 -15.69 -6.00 3.63
C ILE A 88 -15.14 -4.63 3.24
N TRP A 89 -15.93 -3.58 3.45
CA TRP A 89 -15.48 -2.19 3.30
C TRP A 89 -15.45 -1.54 4.67
N PHE A 90 -14.29 -1.02 5.06
CA PHE A 90 -14.08 -0.33 6.33
C PHE A 90 -14.37 1.17 6.21
N THR A 91 -14.79 1.81 7.30
CA THR A 91 -14.97 3.26 7.42
C THR A 91 -14.00 3.83 8.45
N GLY A 92 -13.91 5.16 8.57
CA GLY A 92 -12.97 5.83 9.47
C GLY A 92 -13.31 5.71 10.97
N ASP A 93 -14.57 5.43 11.32
CA ASP A 93 -15.08 5.46 12.70
C ASP A 93 -15.42 4.04 13.21
N ASP A 94 -14.54 3.05 13.01
CA ASP A 94 -14.79 1.63 13.32
C ASP A 94 -16.03 1.03 12.62
N GLY A 95 -16.57 1.72 11.62
CA GLY A 95 -17.69 1.23 10.84
C GLY A 95 -17.25 0.27 9.74
N HIS A 96 -18.19 -0.55 9.30
CA HIS A 96 -17.95 -1.51 8.24
C HIS A 96 -19.23 -1.86 7.49
N ILE A 97 -19.06 -2.32 6.26
CA ILE A 97 -20.09 -2.96 5.45
C ILE A 97 -19.55 -4.32 5.03
N VAL A 98 -20.31 -5.39 5.30
CA VAL A 98 -20.03 -6.74 4.84
C VAL A 98 -21.07 -7.09 3.77
N GLN A 99 -20.59 -7.49 2.59
CA GLN A 99 -21.39 -8.20 1.61
C GLN A 99 -21.07 -9.68 1.70
N TYR A 100 -22.10 -10.52 1.82
CA TYR A 100 -21.96 -11.97 1.86
C TYR A 100 -22.10 -12.60 0.47
N GLU A 101 -21.83 -13.90 0.34
CA GLU A 101 -21.94 -14.62 -0.95
C GLU A 101 -23.36 -14.69 -1.51
N ASP A 102 -24.38 -14.68 -0.64
CA ASP A 102 -25.79 -14.56 -1.03
C ASP A 102 -26.19 -13.13 -1.43
N LEU A 103 -25.21 -12.22 -1.48
CA LEU A 103 -25.34 -10.80 -1.81
C LEU A 103 -26.12 -9.97 -0.78
N SER A 104 -26.49 -10.57 0.36
CA SER A 104 -27.01 -9.82 1.49
C SER A 104 -25.94 -8.88 2.06
N LEU A 105 -26.40 -7.78 2.65
CA LEU A 105 -25.55 -6.78 3.27
C LEU A 105 -25.79 -6.74 4.77
N SER A 106 -24.71 -6.63 5.54
CA SER A 106 -24.76 -6.16 6.92
C SER A 106 -23.84 -4.96 7.07
N PHE A 107 -24.17 -4.04 7.95
CA PHE A 107 -23.39 -2.83 8.14
C PHE A 107 -23.45 -2.36 9.59
N HIS A 108 -22.42 -1.66 10.01
CA HIS A 108 -22.28 -1.08 11.33
C HIS A 108 -21.63 0.30 11.21
N ASN A 109 -22.14 1.27 11.98
CA ASN A 109 -21.63 2.64 12.04
C ASN A 109 -21.34 3.28 10.68
N ILE A 110 -22.34 3.25 9.79
CA ILE A 110 -22.32 3.94 8.49
C ILE A 110 -23.18 5.20 8.54
N SER A 111 -22.90 6.17 7.66
CA SER A 111 -23.68 7.40 7.58
C SER A 111 -25.16 7.12 7.29
N ILE A 112 -26.04 7.96 7.85
CA ILE A 112 -27.50 7.82 7.69
C ILE A 112 -27.91 7.86 6.22
N ASP A 113 -27.27 8.70 5.43
CA ASP A 113 -27.54 8.83 3.98
C ASP A 113 -27.21 7.53 3.23
N LEU A 114 -26.05 6.92 3.52
CA LEU A 114 -25.69 5.63 2.95
C LEU A 114 -26.62 4.52 3.45
N HIS A 115 -26.97 4.54 4.74
CA HIS A 115 -27.92 3.58 5.31
C HIS A 115 -29.25 3.61 4.57
N HIS A 116 -29.83 4.80 4.35
CA HIS A 116 -31.06 4.95 3.57
C HIS A 116 -30.89 4.44 2.13
N LYS A 117 -29.73 4.68 1.52
CA LYS A 117 -29.43 4.23 0.16
C LYS A 117 -29.34 2.70 0.02
N LEU A 118 -28.89 2.01 1.06
CA LEU A 118 -28.70 0.56 1.07
C LEU A 118 -29.93 -0.20 1.61
N ASN A 119 -30.50 0.23 2.75
CA ASN A 119 -31.55 -0.49 3.47
C ASN A 119 -32.96 -0.17 2.94
N GLY A 120 -33.18 1.04 2.42
CA GLY A 120 -34.48 1.48 1.89
C GLY A 120 -34.84 0.92 0.50
N ARG A 121 -34.15 -0.13 0.05
CA ARG A 121 -34.26 -0.62 -1.32
C ARG A 121 -35.37 -1.66 -1.46
N GLN A 122 -36.21 -1.50 -2.48
CA GLN A 122 -37.13 -2.55 -2.90
C GLN A 122 -36.33 -3.74 -3.44
N LYS A 123 -36.79 -4.99 -3.22
CA LYS A 123 -36.14 -6.22 -3.74
C LYS A 123 -35.99 -6.23 -5.27
N SER A 124 -36.80 -5.45 -5.98
CA SER A 124 -36.72 -5.26 -7.44
C SER A 124 -35.58 -4.34 -7.88
N LEU A 125 -34.98 -3.58 -6.97
CA LEU A 125 -33.86 -2.72 -7.30
C LEU A 125 -32.59 -3.55 -7.52
N PRO A 126 -31.69 -3.09 -8.40
CA PRO A 126 -30.44 -3.78 -8.67
C PRO A 126 -29.60 -3.94 -7.41
N GLU A 127 -28.87 -5.04 -7.32
CA GLU A 127 -27.96 -5.35 -6.22
C GLU A 127 -26.74 -4.42 -6.22
N VAL A 128 -26.11 -4.27 -5.06
CA VAL A 128 -24.84 -3.54 -4.92
C VAL A 128 -23.74 -4.34 -5.60
N ALA A 129 -23.04 -3.70 -6.54
CA ALA A 129 -21.90 -4.27 -7.24
C ALA A 129 -20.59 -3.93 -6.52
N ASP A 130 -20.43 -2.67 -6.10
CA ASP A 130 -19.25 -2.22 -5.38
C ASP A 130 -19.52 -1.00 -4.50
N LEU A 131 -18.62 -0.76 -3.54
CA LEU A 131 -18.66 0.35 -2.60
C LEU A 131 -17.25 0.94 -2.41
N ALA A 132 -17.19 2.22 -2.10
CA ALA A 132 -15.98 2.89 -1.65
C ALA A 132 -16.34 3.84 -0.50
N MET A 133 -15.55 3.79 0.57
CA MET A 133 -15.77 4.58 1.79
C MET A 133 -14.58 5.51 1.98
N GLY A 134 -14.84 6.81 2.06
CA GLY A 134 -13.82 7.84 2.26
C GLY A 134 -14.03 8.61 3.56
N MET A 135 -13.06 9.49 3.86
CA MET A 135 -13.15 10.42 4.98
C MET A 135 -14.39 11.33 4.91
N ASN A 136 -14.80 11.90 6.04
CA ASN A 136 -15.90 12.89 6.14
C ASN A 136 -17.24 12.42 5.55
N GLU A 137 -17.62 11.17 5.84
CA GLU A 137 -18.86 10.55 5.35
C GLU A 137 -18.95 10.48 3.81
N THR A 138 -17.81 10.53 3.12
CA THR A 138 -17.80 10.38 1.67
C THR A 138 -17.97 8.92 1.29
N TRP A 139 -18.81 8.65 0.30
CA TRP A 139 -19.04 7.30 -0.18
C TRP A 139 -19.42 7.29 -1.64
N TRP A 140 -19.13 6.18 -2.30
CA TRP A 140 -19.59 5.86 -3.65
C TRP A 140 -20.12 4.42 -3.66
N VAL A 141 -21.20 4.19 -4.40
CA VAL A 141 -21.80 2.87 -4.59
C VAL A 141 -22.12 2.68 -6.06
N SER A 142 -21.77 1.52 -6.60
CA SER A 142 -22.24 1.05 -7.90
C SER A 142 -23.21 -0.11 -7.76
N PHE A 143 -24.05 -0.26 -8.77
CA PHE A 143 -25.08 -1.29 -8.82
C PHE A 143 -24.87 -2.18 -10.06
N LYS A 144 -25.39 -3.41 -10.01
CA LYS A 144 -25.22 -4.39 -11.10
C LYS A 144 -25.82 -3.96 -12.45
N ASP A 145 -26.69 -2.96 -12.47
CA ASP A 145 -27.26 -2.38 -13.69
C ASP A 145 -26.40 -1.24 -14.27
N GLY A 146 -25.21 -1.00 -13.72
CA GLY A 146 -24.27 0.03 -14.16
C GLY A 146 -24.57 1.43 -13.62
N ARG A 147 -25.66 1.62 -12.86
CA ARG A 147 -25.89 2.90 -12.18
C ARG A 147 -24.96 3.04 -10.97
N ALA A 148 -24.63 4.28 -10.63
CA ALA A 148 -23.88 4.62 -9.42
C ALA A 148 -24.54 5.77 -8.66
N ALA A 149 -24.21 5.89 -7.38
CA ALA A 149 -24.57 7.02 -6.54
C ALA A 149 -23.40 7.34 -5.60
N TRP A 150 -23.36 8.55 -5.07
CA TRP A 150 -22.32 8.98 -4.14
C TRP A 150 -22.83 10.07 -3.21
N SER A 151 -22.14 10.24 -2.09
CA SER A 151 -22.44 11.29 -1.10
C SER A 151 -22.30 12.69 -1.71
N CYS A 152 -23.11 13.65 -1.25
CA CYS A 152 -22.98 15.07 -1.62
C CYS A 152 -21.66 15.71 -1.18
N ASN A 153 -20.97 15.11 -0.21
CA ASN A 153 -19.68 15.59 0.31
C ASN A 153 -18.48 15.19 -0.55
N MET A 154 -18.70 14.52 -1.70
CA MET A 154 -17.59 14.12 -2.58
C MET A 154 -16.78 15.34 -3.04
N PRO A 155 -15.43 15.30 -2.95
CA PRO A 155 -14.61 16.38 -3.44
C PRO A 155 -14.90 16.71 -4.90
N PHE A 156 -15.05 18.01 -5.23
CA PHE A 156 -15.37 18.48 -6.59
C PHE A 156 -14.44 17.93 -7.69
N LYS A 157 -13.17 17.68 -7.34
CA LYS A 157 -12.19 17.10 -8.26
C LYS A 157 -12.56 15.68 -8.70
N ILE A 158 -13.24 14.92 -7.85
CA ILE A 158 -13.67 13.54 -8.06
C ILE A 158 -15.07 13.52 -8.69
N ASP A 159 -16.00 14.31 -8.15
CA ASP A 159 -17.43 14.35 -8.54
C ASP A 159 -17.64 14.43 -10.06
N LYS A 160 -16.90 15.31 -10.75
CA LYS A 160 -17.00 15.50 -12.20
C LYS A 160 -16.66 14.26 -13.05
N HIS A 161 -16.00 13.26 -12.45
CA HIS A 161 -15.57 12.03 -13.12
C HIS A 161 -16.41 10.80 -12.76
N LEU A 162 -17.19 10.83 -11.68
CA LEU A 162 -17.92 9.66 -11.16
C LEU A 162 -18.99 9.11 -12.13
N ARG A 163 -19.34 9.85 -13.18
CA ARG A 163 -20.28 9.39 -14.24
C ARG A 163 -19.67 8.40 -15.23
N THR A 164 -18.35 8.32 -15.32
CA THR A 164 -17.61 7.49 -16.30
C THR A 164 -16.67 6.53 -15.59
N VAL A 165 -17.04 6.11 -14.39
CA VAL A 165 -16.17 5.40 -13.46
C VAL A 165 -16.71 3.99 -13.28
N LYS A 166 -15.83 3.04 -13.56
CA LYS A 166 -16.06 1.61 -13.38
C LYS A 166 -15.80 1.17 -11.95
N TYR A 167 -14.75 1.73 -11.33
CA TYR A 167 -14.29 1.34 -10.00
C TYR A 167 -13.67 2.53 -9.27
N VAL A 168 -13.95 2.63 -7.97
CA VAL A 168 -13.42 3.66 -7.07
C VAL A 168 -12.87 2.98 -5.82
N THR A 169 -11.74 3.48 -5.34
CA THR A 169 -11.28 3.27 -3.98
C THR A 169 -11.11 4.63 -3.32
N LEU A 170 -11.62 4.75 -2.11
CA LEU A 170 -11.43 5.92 -1.25
C LEU A 170 -10.69 5.44 0.00
N ASP A 171 -9.87 6.32 0.55
CA ASP A 171 -9.22 6.12 1.84
C ASP A 171 -10.15 6.64 2.95
N PRO A 172 -10.49 5.82 3.96
CA PRO A 172 -11.46 6.20 4.98
C PRO A 172 -10.96 7.30 5.92
N VAL A 173 -9.66 7.58 5.96
CA VAL A 173 -9.04 8.52 6.92
C VAL A 173 -8.37 9.71 6.22
N HIS A 174 -7.84 9.52 5.01
CA HIS A 174 -7.13 10.55 4.25
C HIS A 174 -7.85 10.90 2.95
N PRO A 175 -7.55 12.05 2.32
CA PRO A 175 -8.16 12.44 1.05
C PRO A 175 -7.57 11.68 -0.15
N ASN A 176 -7.13 10.44 0.08
CA ASN A 176 -6.53 9.60 -0.93
C ASN A 176 -7.62 8.86 -1.71
N TYR A 177 -7.40 8.67 -3.00
CA TYR A 177 -8.33 7.94 -3.85
C TYR A 177 -7.64 7.32 -5.07
N PHE A 178 -8.31 6.32 -5.64
CA PHE A 178 -8.05 5.75 -6.94
C PHE A 178 -9.37 5.62 -7.71
N MET A 179 -9.34 5.86 -9.01
CA MET A 179 -10.46 5.70 -9.92
C MET A 179 -10.01 5.02 -11.22
N LEU A 180 -10.75 3.99 -11.62
CA LEU A 180 -10.70 3.40 -12.95
C LEU A 180 -11.91 3.87 -13.75
N GLN A 181 -11.64 4.49 -14.88
CA GLN A 181 -12.64 4.98 -15.82
C GLN A 181 -13.08 3.87 -16.79
N ASP A 182 -14.27 4.01 -17.38
CA ASP A 182 -14.82 3.01 -18.33
C ASP A 182 -13.97 2.85 -19.60
N ASP A 183 -13.20 3.87 -19.97
CA ASP A 183 -12.27 3.86 -21.10
C ASP A 183 -10.91 3.21 -20.78
N GLY A 184 -10.75 2.67 -19.57
CA GLY A 184 -9.49 2.12 -19.06
C GLY A 184 -8.53 3.16 -18.51
N GLY A 185 -8.89 4.44 -18.51
CA GLY A 185 -8.11 5.51 -17.91
C GLY A 185 -8.08 5.42 -16.37
N TYR A 186 -6.98 5.90 -15.77
CA TYR A 186 -6.81 5.92 -14.32
C TYR A 186 -6.70 7.36 -13.80
N ARG A 187 -7.19 7.60 -12.59
CA ARG A 187 -6.99 8.85 -11.84
C ARG A 187 -6.75 8.54 -10.38
N TRP A 188 -5.79 9.19 -9.75
CA TRP A 188 -5.47 8.93 -8.34
C TRP A 188 -4.89 10.15 -7.64
N SER A 189 -4.93 10.07 -6.31
CA SER A 189 -4.19 10.93 -5.39
C SER A 189 -3.86 10.05 -4.18
N VAL A 190 -2.61 9.56 -4.06
CA VAL A 190 -2.21 8.67 -2.97
C VAL A 190 -0.85 9.13 -2.43
N ASN A 191 0.25 8.60 -2.96
CA ASN A 191 1.61 9.04 -2.65
C ASN A 191 2.52 8.83 -3.87
N GLU A 192 3.76 9.34 -3.81
CA GLU A 192 4.72 9.22 -4.92
C GLU A 192 5.12 7.77 -5.21
N ASP A 193 5.09 6.88 -4.21
CA ASP A 193 5.40 5.45 -4.44
C ASP A 193 4.26 4.79 -5.24
N PHE A 194 3.00 5.12 -4.95
CA PHE A 194 1.85 4.67 -5.73
C PHE A 194 1.92 5.17 -7.19
N ASP A 195 2.28 6.44 -7.40
CA ASP A 195 2.42 7.03 -8.74
C ASP A 195 3.45 6.27 -9.58
N ASP A 196 4.61 5.97 -8.99
CA ASP A 196 5.62 5.16 -9.65
C ASP A 196 5.12 3.74 -9.91
N ASP A 197 4.52 3.08 -8.92
CA ASP A 197 4.10 1.69 -9.02
C ASP A 197 2.95 1.48 -10.00
N ILE A 198 1.98 2.39 -10.07
CA ILE A 198 0.89 2.28 -11.05
C ILE A 198 1.36 2.55 -12.49
N ASN A 199 2.32 3.47 -12.65
CA ASN A 199 2.94 3.74 -13.95
C ASN A 199 4.02 2.70 -14.32
N SER A 200 4.41 1.82 -13.38
CA SER A 200 5.55 0.91 -13.50
C SER A 200 5.38 -0.32 -14.37
N GLN A 201 4.35 -0.36 -15.20
CA GLN A 201 3.88 -1.59 -15.83
C GLN A 201 4.87 -2.33 -16.74
N ASN A 202 6.07 -1.77 -17.00
CA ASN A 202 7.13 -2.37 -17.80
C ASN A 202 8.54 -2.25 -17.21
N TYR A 203 8.72 -2.15 -15.88
CA TYR A 203 10.08 -2.14 -15.33
C TYR A 203 10.60 -3.56 -15.06
N THR A 204 11.79 -3.84 -15.56
CA THR A 204 12.57 -4.99 -15.13
C THR A 204 13.11 -4.69 -13.72
N VAL A 205 12.82 -5.59 -12.77
CA VAL A 205 13.49 -5.56 -11.48
C VAL A 205 14.93 -6.01 -11.70
N GLU A 206 15.86 -5.10 -11.46
CA GLU A 206 17.29 -5.38 -11.47
C GLU A 206 17.77 -5.65 -10.04
N TYR A 207 18.94 -6.27 -9.91
CA TYR A 207 19.57 -6.45 -8.61
C TYR A 207 20.86 -5.64 -8.55
N MET A 208 20.98 -4.80 -7.53
CA MET A 208 22.19 -3.99 -7.32
C MET A 208 22.73 -4.17 -5.90
N ASN A 209 24.03 -3.92 -5.74
CA ASN A 209 24.62 -3.81 -4.42
C ASN A 209 24.30 -2.42 -3.84
N PRO A 210 23.67 -2.31 -2.65
CA PRO A 210 23.32 -1.02 -2.06
C PRO A 210 24.52 -0.10 -1.84
N LYS A 211 25.74 -0.63 -1.68
CA LYS A 211 26.97 0.16 -1.57
C LYS A 211 27.26 0.98 -2.84
N ASN A 212 26.73 0.58 -3.99
CA ASN A 212 26.92 1.28 -5.27
C ASN A 212 25.86 2.39 -5.51
N ILE A 213 24.79 2.43 -4.71
CA ILE A 213 23.66 3.35 -4.89
C ILE A 213 23.85 4.61 -4.03
N ARG A 214 23.79 5.79 -4.61
CA ARG A 214 23.96 7.07 -3.89
C ARG A 214 22.68 7.52 -3.20
N TYR A 215 22.81 8.21 -2.08
CA TYR A 215 21.71 8.94 -1.45
C TYR A 215 21.41 10.24 -2.21
N THR A 216 20.15 10.63 -2.25
CA THR A 216 19.71 11.95 -2.75
C THR A 216 19.51 12.99 -1.65
N GLN A 217 19.84 12.64 -0.40
CA GLN A 217 19.67 13.49 0.78
C GLN A 217 20.88 13.36 1.70
N THR A 218 21.20 14.43 2.45
CA THR A 218 22.24 14.42 3.49
C THR A 218 21.74 13.94 4.85
N SER A 219 20.42 13.89 5.03
CA SER A 219 19.82 13.36 6.25
C SER A 219 18.45 12.74 6.03
N ILE A 220 18.11 11.77 6.87
CA ILE A 220 16.81 11.09 6.93
C ILE A 220 16.23 11.20 8.34
N LYS A 221 14.93 10.91 8.47
CA LYS A 221 14.30 10.66 9.77
C LYS A 221 14.54 9.19 10.15
N ASP A 222 14.54 8.92 11.45
CA ASP A 222 14.55 7.60 12.09
C ASP A 222 13.26 6.77 11.90
N CYS A 223 12.21 7.37 11.32
CA CYS A 223 10.96 6.69 10.99
C CYS A 223 10.56 6.83 9.51
N PHE A 224 9.84 5.82 9.02
CA PHE A 224 9.11 5.84 7.75
C PHE A 224 7.86 6.74 7.83
N SER A 225 7.21 7.00 6.70
CA SER A 225 5.97 7.80 6.63
C SER A 225 4.82 7.21 7.45
N ASN A 226 4.78 5.88 7.58
CA ASN A 226 3.82 5.15 8.41
C ASN A 226 4.21 5.04 9.89
N GLY A 227 5.19 5.84 10.35
CA GLY A 227 5.64 5.84 11.74
C GLY A 227 6.53 4.65 12.14
N LYS A 228 6.67 3.61 11.31
CA LYS A 228 7.54 2.47 11.61
C LYS A 228 9.02 2.90 11.67
N SER A 229 9.77 2.33 12.61
CA SER A 229 11.19 2.65 12.81
C SER A 229 12.06 2.10 11.67
N ILE A 230 13.01 2.90 11.18
CA ILE A 230 14.03 2.41 10.23
C ILE A 230 15.00 1.43 10.90
N ASP A 231 15.16 1.55 12.22
CA ASP A 231 16.04 0.68 13.01
C ASP A 231 15.46 -0.73 13.16
N ASP A 232 14.13 -0.82 13.38
CA ASP A 232 13.42 -2.10 13.40
C ASP A 232 13.58 -2.84 12.06
N LEU A 233 13.40 -2.14 10.93
CA LEU A 233 13.64 -2.75 9.61
C LEU A 233 15.11 -3.16 9.43
N ARG A 234 16.08 -2.34 9.86
CA ARG A 234 17.50 -2.69 9.83
C ARG A 234 17.75 -3.99 10.61
N HIS A 235 17.22 -4.10 11.83
CA HIS A 235 17.37 -5.29 12.65
C HIS A 235 16.72 -6.52 12.01
N GLN A 236 15.50 -6.40 11.50
CA GLN A 236 14.82 -7.50 10.80
C GLN A 236 15.61 -8.02 9.60
N LEU A 237 16.24 -7.12 8.83
CA LEU A 237 17.13 -7.48 7.72
C LEU A 237 18.43 -8.11 8.20
N LYS A 238 19.08 -7.52 9.21
CA LYS A 238 20.36 -7.97 9.76
C LYS A 238 20.27 -9.38 10.34
N TYR A 239 19.16 -9.70 11.00
CA TYR A 239 18.91 -11.00 11.62
C TYR A 239 18.11 -11.97 10.74
N GLY A 240 17.85 -11.61 9.47
CA GLY A 240 17.18 -12.50 8.51
C GLY A 240 15.70 -12.76 8.79
N VAL A 241 15.05 -11.97 9.64
CA VAL A 241 13.59 -11.99 9.84
C VAL A 241 12.87 -11.57 8.56
N LYS A 242 13.47 -10.63 7.81
CA LYS A 242 13.04 -10.27 6.46
C LYS A 242 14.20 -10.41 5.48
N THR A 243 13.88 -10.87 4.28
CA THR A 243 14.80 -10.85 3.14
C THR A 243 14.64 -9.57 2.33
N ALA A 244 15.61 -9.24 1.48
CA ALA A 244 15.56 -8.04 0.65
C ALA A 244 14.38 -8.06 -0.35
N ASP A 245 13.97 -9.24 -0.82
CA ASP A 245 12.88 -9.41 -1.78
C ASP A 245 11.48 -9.21 -1.15
N GLN A 246 11.38 -9.31 0.18
CA GLN A 246 10.16 -9.01 0.93
C GLN A 246 9.97 -7.51 1.22
N ILE A 247 10.95 -6.68 0.83
CA ILE A 247 10.87 -5.23 0.97
C ILE A 247 10.56 -4.64 -0.41
N PRO A 248 9.67 -3.63 -0.52
CA PRO A 248 9.39 -3.01 -1.81
C PRO A 248 10.68 -2.55 -2.48
N SER A 249 10.83 -2.88 -3.76
CA SER A 249 12.04 -2.61 -4.54
C SER A 249 12.47 -1.15 -4.44
N MET A 250 13.78 -0.91 -4.46
CA MET A 250 14.33 0.43 -4.43
C MET A 250 14.06 1.18 -5.73
N ARG A 251 13.50 2.37 -5.64
CA ARG A 251 13.44 3.30 -6.78
C ARG A 251 14.79 3.97 -6.95
N VAL A 252 15.37 3.84 -8.14
CA VAL A 252 16.64 4.47 -8.48
C VAL A 252 16.57 5.23 -9.79
N VAL A 253 17.39 6.28 -9.91
CA VAL A 253 17.62 7.00 -11.15
C VAL A 253 19.09 6.79 -11.54
N GLN A 254 19.31 6.32 -12.77
CA GLN A 254 20.65 6.26 -13.34
C GLN A 254 20.92 7.54 -14.14
N THR A 255 21.98 8.27 -13.80
CA THR A 255 22.40 9.44 -14.56
C THR A 255 23.15 9.03 -15.83
N ARG A 256 23.28 9.95 -16.80
CA ARG A 256 24.08 9.73 -18.02
C ARG A 256 25.54 9.34 -17.74
N SER A 257 26.08 9.71 -16.58
CA SER A 257 27.42 9.31 -16.12
C SER A 257 27.49 7.91 -15.52
N GLY A 258 26.39 7.15 -15.53
CA GLY A 258 26.31 5.80 -14.95
C GLY A 258 26.08 5.75 -13.44
N ASN A 259 26.05 6.89 -12.75
CA ASN A 259 25.80 6.92 -11.30
C ASN A 259 24.34 6.57 -11.01
N VAL A 260 24.13 5.69 -10.05
CA VAL A 260 22.79 5.28 -9.59
C VAL A 260 22.46 6.01 -8.29
N TRP A 261 21.28 6.62 -8.22
CA TRP A 261 20.83 7.43 -7.09
C TRP A 261 19.49 6.94 -6.56
N SER A 262 19.36 6.80 -5.25
CA SER A 262 18.16 6.34 -4.55
C SER A 262 17.14 7.46 -4.38
N LEU A 263 15.88 7.15 -4.66
CA LEU A 263 14.75 7.98 -4.22
C LEU A 263 14.23 7.55 -2.83
N ASN A 264 14.50 6.31 -2.40
CA ASN A 264 14.10 5.78 -1.09
C ASN A 264 15.27 5.76 -0.08
N ASN A 265 15.78 6.93 0.32
CA ASN A 265 17.00 7.03 1.14
C ASN A 265 16.93 6.26 2.48
N ARG A 266 15.77 6.24 3.16
CA ARG A 266 15.60 5.48 4.42
C ARG A 266 15.80 3.98 4.22
N ARG A 267 15.19 3.43 3.17
CA ARG A 267 15.26 2.00 2.84
C ARG A 267 16.68 1.61 2.42
N LEU A 268 17.36 2.46 1.64
CA LEU A 268 18.78 2.28 1.29
C LEU A 268 19.67 2.23 2.54
N TRP A 269 19.41 3.09 3.52
CA TRP A 269 20.14 3.09 4.79
C TRP A 269 19.96 1.76 5.52
N CYS A 270 18.71 1.27 5.70
CA CYS A 270 18.46 -0.02 6.35
C CYS A 270 19.24 -1.16 5.67
N PHE A 271 19.24 -1.23 4.33
CA PHE A 271 19.98 -2.27 3.60
C PHE A 271 21.49 -2.20 3.79
N ARG A 272 22.06 -1.00 3.82
CA ARG A 272 23.51 -0.80 4.02
C ARG A 272 23.93 -1.18 5.43
N GLU A 273 23.21 -0.70 6.43
CA GLU A 273 23.50 -0.99 7.83
C GLU A 273 23.29 -2.46 8.18
N ALA A 274 22.32 -3.12 7.54
CA ALA A 274 22.12 -4.57 7.64
C ALA A 274 23.14 -5.39 6.82
N LYS A 275 24.11 -4.73 6.15
CA LYS A 275 25.15 -5.37 5.32
C LYS A 275 24.60 -6.27 4.20
N ILE A 276 23.41 -5.93 3.67
CA ILE A 276 22.82 -6.63 2.53
C ILE A 276 23.62 -6.26 1.28
N ASN A 277 24.02 -7.25 0.47
CA ASN A 277 24.88 -7.02 -0.70
C ASN A 277 24.13 -7.06 -2.04
N ARG A 278 22.84 -7.41 -2.02
CA ARG A 278 22.01 -7.57 -3.21
C ARG A 278 20.57 -7.21 -2.86
N ILE A 279 20.02 -6.21 -3.56
CA ILE A 279 18.65 -5.75 -3.35
C ILE A 279 17.92 -5.55 -4.68
N PRO A 280 16.60 -5.78 -4.72
CA PRO A 280 15.79 -5.47 -5.89
C PRO A 280 15.71 -3.96 -6.09
N VAL A 281 15.98 -3.50 -7.31
CA VAL A 281 15.89 -2.10 -7.71
C VAL A 281 15.02 -1.97 -8.96
N ARG A 282 14.30 -0.86 -9.06
CA ARG A 282 13.60 -0.40 -10.26
C ARG A 282 14.28 0.87 -10.73
N VAL A 283 14.86 0.81 -11.93
CA VAL A 283 15.46 1.98 -12.57
C VAL A 283 14.35 2.76 -13.27
N LEU A 284 14.16 4.02 -12.89
CA LEU A 284 13.16 4.89 -13.47
C LEU A 284 13.69 5.51 -14.77
N ASP A 285 12.89 5.43 -15.84
CA ASP A 285 13.20 6.05 -17.13
C ASP A 285 13.33 7.58 -17.03
N LYS A 286 12.56 8.17 -16.11
CA LYS A 286 12.49 9.62 -15.91
C LYS A 286 12.73 9.96 -14.45
N ALA A 287 13.71 10.83 -14.21
CA ALA A 287 13.96 11.38 -12.90
C ALA A 287 12.83 12.36 -12.48
N PRO A 288 12.47 12.42 -11.19
CA PRO A 288 11.57 13.45 -10.67
C PRO A 288 12.09 14.87 -10.98
N SER A 289 11.18 15.83 -11.15
CA SER A 289 11.55 17.21 -11.54
C SER A 289 12.53 17.89 -10.56
N TRP A 290 12.46 17.52 -9.28
CA TRP A 290 13.33 18.03 -8.23
C TRP A 290 14.73 17.38 -8.21
N PHE A 291 14.91 16.23 -8.86
CA PHE A 291 16.08 15.35 -8.71
C PHE A 291 17.41 16.04 -9.03
N HIS A 292 17.54 16.62 -10.21
CA HIS A 292 18.81 17.20 -10.67
C HIS A 292 19.28 18.35 -9.79
N ARG A 293 18.36 19.20 -9.34
CA ARG A 293 18.66 20.31 -8.43
C ARG A 293 19.20 19.80 -7.09
N ARG A 294 18.66 18.68 -6.61
CA ARG A 294 19.00 18.13 -5.30
C ARG A 294 20.37 17.47 -5.27
N ILE A 295 20.74 16.75 -6.33
CA ILE A 295 22.02 16.03 -6.35
C ILE A 295 23.23 16.95 -6.55
N GLN A 296 23.04 18.14 -7.14
CA GLN A 296 24.12 19.11 -7.37
C GLN A 296 24.69 19.70 -6.07
N THR A 297 23.92 19.70 -4.98
CA THR A 297 24.33 20.30 -3.71
C THR A 297 24.92 19.29 -2.72
N LEU A 298 24.96 17.99 -3.08
CA LEU A 298 25.45 16.92 -2.22
C LEU A 298 26.98 16.82 -2.30
N LYS A 299 27.63 16.96 -1.15
CA LYS A 299 29.09 16.80 -1.03
C LYS A 299 29.51 15.34 -0.85
N ASP A 300 28.72 14.57 -0.11
CA ASP A 300 28.96 13.16 0.17
C ASP A 300 27.67 12.36 -0.09
N PRO A 301 27.55 11.74 -1.26
CA PRO A 301 26.34 11.01 -1.63
C PRO A 301 26.35 9.56 -1.13
N PHE A 302 27.36 9.14 -0.36
CA PHE A 302 27.45 7.79 0.19
C PHE A 302 27.21 7.75 1.69
N ASN A 303 27.29 8.88 2.39
CA ASN A 303 26.95 8.98 3.80
C ASN A 303 25.67 9.77 4.00
N ILE A 304 24.87 9.37 4.99
CA ILE A 304 23.63 10.05 5.34
C ILE A 304 23.49 10.09 6.85
N ARG A 305 23.07 11.25 7.38
CA ARG A 305 22.82 11.40 8.82
C ARG A 305 21.40 10.98 9.16
N VAL A 306 21.22 10.04 10.09
CA VAL A 306 19.90 9.79 10.68
C VAL A 306 19.64 10.83 11.77
N ARG A 307 18.49 11.50 11.71
CA ARG A 307 18.04 12.43 12.75
C ARG A 307 17.20 11.66 13.76
N GLY A 308 17.47 11.84 15.06
CA GLY A 308 16.68 11.23 16.14
C GLY A 308 17.30 9.98 16.77
N LEU A 309 18.30 9.36 16.13
CA LEU A 309 19.13 8.34 16.77
C LEU A 309 20.28 9.05 17.50
N ASP A 310 20.25 9.05 18.83
CA ASP A 310 21.41 9.46 19.64
C ASP A 310 22.57 8.48 19.38
N GLN A 311 23.73 9.02 19.03
CA GLN A 311 24.93 8.25 18.71
C GLN A 311 25.67 7.76 19.98
N SER A 312 24.94 7.22 20.95
CA SER A 312 25.51 6.68 22.18
C SER A 312 25.36 5.16 22.19
N GLU A 313 26.25 4.42 21.53
CA GLU A 313 26.55 2.99 21.76
C GLU A 313 27.47 2.45 20.64
N GLU A 314 28.70 2.96 20.56
CA GLU A 314 29.83 2.20 20.00
C GLU A 314 31.05 2.59 20.84
N ASP A 315 31.46 1.71 21.75
CA ASP A 315 32.83 1.50 22.27
C ASP A 315 32.74 0.68 23.57
N ASP A 316 32.63 -0.66 23.47
CA ASP A 316 32.99 -1.60 24.54
C ASP A 316 33.02 -3.03 23.95
N ASP A 317 33.96 -3.30 23.04
CA ASP A 317 34.33 -4.68 22.71
C ASP A 317 35.79 -4.74 22.20
N ASP A 318 36.73 -4.35 23.06
CA ASP A 318 38.14 -4.71 22.88
C ASP A 318 38.89 -4.72 24.23
N SER A 319 39.00 -5.89 24.87
CA SER A 319 40.21 -6.35 25.60
C SER A 319 39.92 -7.54 26.53
N SER A 320 40.35 -8.74 26.12
CA SER A 320 41.10 -9.67 26.99
C SER A 320 41.52 -10.94 26.24
N GLU A 321 42.52 -10.79 25.36
CA GLU A 321 43.57 -11.80 25.29
C GLU A 321 44.60 -11.49 26.38
N GLY A 322 44.95 -12.51 27.19
CA GLY A 322 45.88 -12.38 28.31
C GLY A 322 46.29 -13.75 28.86
N ASP A 323 47.18 -14.40 28.11
CA ASP A 323 48.29 -15.29 28.49
C ASP A 323 48.23 -16.15 29.77
N LEU A 324 48.33 -17.46 29.52
CA LEU A 324 49.33 -18.41 30.04
C LEU A 324 49.91 -18.18 31.45
N TYR A 325 49.63 -19.14 32.35
CA TYR A 325 50.62 -19.76 33.24
C TYR A 325 50.37 -21.26 33.37
#